data_AF-A0A0A8YLB9-F1
#
_entry.id   AF-A0A0A8YLB9-F1
#
_cell.length_a   1.000
_cell.length_b   1.000
_cell.length_c   1.000
_cell.angle_alpha   90.00
_cell.angle_beta   90.00
_cell.angle_gamma   90.00
#
_symmetry.space_group_name_H-M   'P 1'
#
loop_
_entity.id
_entity.type
_entity.pdbx_description
1 polymer ?
#
loop_
_entity_poly.entity_id
_entity_poly.type
_entity_poly.pdbx_seq_one_letter_code
_entity_poly.pdbx_strand_id
1 'polypeptide(L)'
;MEARYFDLVPDRGWEVDLDDLQALADKNTVAMVIVNPGNPCGNVYTYEHLAKIAETARKLGIFVIADEVYAHLTFGERKFVPMGVFGSVAPVLTLGSISKRWVVPGWRLGWIVTNDPNGVFQRTKVVDSIKSYLDISSDPATFVQGAIPQLIENTKDEFFGKTVEVLRQTADICWEKLKCISCITCPSKPEGSMFVMVCG
;
A
#
# COMPACT_ATOMS: atom_id res chain seq x y z
N MET A 1 5.89 -1.42 -21.42
CA MET A 1 6.08 -1.81 -20.02
C MET A 1 5.45 -3.18 -19.85
N GLU A 2 6.17 -4.12 -19.27
CA GLU A 2 5.70 -5.48 -19.01
C GLU A 2 5.38 -5.59 -17.51
N ALA A 3 4.24 -6.21 -17.17
CA ALA A 3 3.90 -6.51 -15.79
C ALA A 3 4.12 -8.01 -15.55
N ARG A 4 4.82 -8.34 -14.47
CA ARG A 4 5.00 -9.70 -13.97
C ARG A 4 4.43 -9.78 -12.55
N TYR A 5 3.78 -10.88 -12.25
CA TYR A 5 3.07 -11.07 -10.98
C TYR A 5 3.84 -12.10 -10.15
N PHE A 6 4.14 -11.72 -8.92
CA PHE A 6 4.62 -12.64 -7.89
C PHE A 6 3.46 -13.01 -6.97
N ASP A 7 3.55 -14.18 -6.35
CA ASP A 7 2.50 -14.64 -5.45
C ASP A 7 2.58 -14.01 -4.04
N LEU A 8 1.42 -13.96 -3.38
CA LEU A 8 1.30 -13.68 -1.96
C LEU A 8 0.97 -15.00 -1.25
N VAL A 9 1.67 -15.30 -0.15
CA VAL A 9 1.53 -16.59 0.53
C VAL A 9 0.41 -16.54 1.58
N PRO A 10 -0.74 -17.21 1.35
CA PRO A 10 -1.91 -17.09 2.22
C PRO A 10 -1.61 -17.47 3.68
N ASP A 11 -0.90 -18.59 3.87
CA ASP A 11 -0.59 -19.15 5.18
C ASP A 11 0.44 -18.34 5.97
N ARG A 12 1.09 -17.35 5.33
CA ARG A 12 2.00 -16.39 5.96
C ARG A 12 1.38 -15.01 6.08
N GLY A 13 0.05 -14.90 6.18
CA GLY A 13 -0.62 -13.60 6.29
C GLY A 13 -0.51 -12.77 5.03
N TRP A 14 -0.50 -13.44 3.87
CA TRP A 14 -0.35 -12.82 2.54
C TRP A 14 0.98 -12.08 2.34
N GLU A 15 2.05 -12.51 3.01
CA GLU A 15 3.40 -12.04 2.74
C GLU A 15 3.81 -12.29 1.28
N VAL A 16 4.49 -11.32 0.68
CA VAL A 16 5.14 -11.46 -0.64
C VAL A 16 6.04 -12.69 -0.66
N ASP A 17 5.89 -13.54 -1.68
CA ASP A 17 6.87 -14.59 -1.97
C ASP A 17 8.14 -13.97 -2.58
N LEU A 18 9.14 -13.76 -1.74
CA LEU A 18 10.40 -13.12 -2.13
C LEU A 18 11.28 -14.02 -2.99
N ASP A 19 11.10 -15.35 -2.93
CA ASP A 19 11.88 -16.28 -3.73
C ASP A 19 11.32 -16.31 -5.16
N ASP A 20 9.99 -16.35 -5.29
CA ASP A 20 9.30 -16.21 -6.58
C ASP A 20 9.61 -14.87 -7.26
N LEU A 21 9.51 -13.77 -6.51
CA LEU A 21 9.92 -12.45 -6.98
C LEU A 21 11.36 -12.42 -7.52
N GLN A 22 12.31 -13.02 -6.81
CA GLN A 22 13.71 -13.08 -7.24
C GLN A 22 13.89 -13.92 -8.50
N ALA A 23 13.13 -15.00 -8.66
CA ALA A 23 13.15 -15.83 -9.86
C ALA A 23 12.53 -15.14 -11.09
N LEU A 24 11.52 -14.30 -10.88
CA LEU A 24 10.83 -13.53 -11.93
C LEU A 24 11.63 -12.31 -12.43
N ALA A 25 12.50 -11.77 -11.58
CA ALA A 25 13.28 -10.59 -11.89
C ALA A 25 14.37 -10.88 -12.93
N ASP A 26 14.58 -9.91 -13.82
CA ASP A 26 15.64 -9.94 -14.82
C ASP A 26 16.29 -8.57 -14.99
N LYS A 27 17.23 -8.46 -15.93
CA LYS A 27 17.94 -7.21 -16.26
C LYS A 27 17.05 -6.04 -16.73
N ASN A 28 15.79 -6.32 -17.10
CA ASN A 28 14.83 -5.31 -17.54
C ASN A 28 13.85 -4.92 -16.43
N THR A 29 13.93 -5.57 -15.26
CA THR A 29 13.09 -5.26 -14.11
C THR A 29 13.57 -3.96 -13.47
N VAL A 30 12.68 -2.99 -13.32
CA VAL A 30 13.02 -1.64 -12.84
C VAL A 30 12.44 -1.31 -11.47
N ALA A 31 11.32 -1.94 -11.12
CA ALA A 31 10.60 -1.68 -9.89
C ALA A 31 9.79 -2.91 -9.47
N MET A 32 9.48 -2.95 -8.18
CA MET A 32 8.43 -3.80 -7.64
C MET A 32 7.29 -2.93 -7.11
N VAL A 33 6.07 -3.45 -7.16
CA VAL A 33 4.89 -2.76 -6.62
C VAL A 33 4.35 -3.58 -5.46
N ILE A 34 4.14 -2.94 -4.32
CA ILE A 34 3.48 -3.54 -3.16
C ILE A 34 2.27 -2.69 -2.77
N VAL A 35 1.22 -3.34 -2.29
CA VAL A 35 0.02 -2.68 -1.74
C VAL A 35 -0.06 -3.04 -0.27
N ASN A 36 0.05 -2.05 0.61
CA ASN A 36 0.07 -2.25 2.06
C ASN A 36 -0.58 -1.05 2.77
N PRO A 37 -1.68 -1.23 3.52
CA PRO A 37 -2.49 -2.44 3.67
C PRO A 37 -3.08 -2.97 2.36
N GLY A 38 -3.20 -4.28 2.24
CA GLY A 38 -3.51 -4.95 0.98
C GLY A 38 -4.97 -4.91 0.54
N ASN A 39 -5.19 -4.75 -0.76
CA ASN A 39 -6.44 -5.02 -1.46
C ASN A 39 -6.11 -6.06 -2.55
N PRO A 40 -6.76 -7.24 -2.60
CA PRO A 40 -7.98 -7.65 -1.88
C PRO A 40 -7.75 -8.37 -0.54
N CYS A 41 -6.50 -8.62 -0.15
CA CYS A 41 -6.17 -9.57 0.91
C CYS A 41 -6.46 -9.06 2.33
N GLY A 42 -6.52 -7.75 2.55
CA GLY A 42 -6.74 -7.16 3.87
C GLY A 42 -5.56 -7.29 4.83
N ASN A 43 -4.39 -7.71 4.34
CA ASN A 43 -3.18 -7.88 5.14
C ASN A 43 -2.49 -6.54 5.45
N VAL A 44 -1.73 -6.54 6.53
CA VAL A 44 -0.81 -5.46 6.91
C VAL A 44 0.56 -6.10 7.10
N TYR A 45 1.59 -5.62 6.38
CA TYR A 45 2.92 -6.18 6.52
C TYR A 45 3.59 -5.79 7.84
N THR A 46 4.36 -6.71 8.38
CA THR A 46 5.22 -6.47 9.54
C THR A 46 6.44 -5.64 9.15
N TYR A 47 7.08 -5.02 10.15
CA TYR A 47 8.33 -4.30 9.95
C TYR A 47 9.40 -5.23 9.33
N GLU A 48 9.51 -6.44 9.87
CA GLU A 48 10.49 -7.45 9.45
C GLU A 48 10.29 -7.86 7.99
N HIS A 49 9.04 -8.02 7.55
CA HIS A 49 8.74 -8.37 6.16
C HIS A 49 9.05 -7.21 5.21
N LEU A 50 8.66 -5.98 5.55
CA LEU A 50 9.00 -4.78 4.76
C LEU A 50 10.52 -4.58 4.66
N ALA A 51 11.27 -4.88 5.73
CA ALA A 51 12.73 -4.84 5.70
C ALA A 51 13.31 -5.86 4.70
N LYS A 52 12.76 -7.08 4.65
CA LYS A 52 13.15 -8.10 3.66
C LYS A 52 12.80 -7.67 2.23
N ILE A 53 11.64 -7.03 2.03
CA ILE A 53 11.26 -6.46 0.72
C ILE A 53 12.29 -5.41 0.29
N ALA A 54 12.63 -4.45 1.15
CA ALA A 54 13.62 -3.42 0.87
C ALA A 54 14.99 -4.01 0.51
N GLU A 55 15.41 -5.03 1.28
CA GLU A 55 16.67 -5.73 1.03
C GLU A 55 16.67 -6.48 -0.31
N THR A 56 15.54 -7.10 -0.66
CA THR A 56 15.39 -7.79 -1.95
C THR A 56 15.44 -6.78 -3.10
N ALA A 57 14.74 -5.65 -2.99
CA ALA A 57 14.81 -4.58 -3.98
C ALA A 57 16.24 -4.05 -4.15
N ARG A 58 16.97 -3.86 -3.05
CA ARG A 58 18.39 -3.48 -3.07
C ARG A 58 19.25 -4.48 -3.83
N LYS A 59 19.11 -5.78 -3.56
CA LYS A 59 19.86 -6.86 -4.24
C LYS A 59 19.59 -6.90 -5.75
N LEU A 60 18.34 -6.67 -6.13
CA LEU A 60 17.91 -6.64 -7.53
C LEU A 60 18.26 -5.32 -8.23
N GLY A 61 18.69 -4.28 -7.48
CA GLY A 61 18.99 -2.97 -8.03
C GLY A 61 17.75 -2.21 -8.51
N ILE A 62 16.58 -2.52 -7.94
CA ILE A 62 15.28 -1.92 -8.30
C ILE A 62 14.75 -1.02 -7.18
N PHE A 63 13.76 -0.19 -7.49
CA PHE A 63 13.06 0.61 -6.48
C PHE A 63 11.70 0.00 -6.11
N VAL A 64 11.14 0.44 -4.99
CA VAL A 64 9.82 -0.03 -4.50
C VAL A 64 8.78 1.05 -4.73
N ILE A 65 7.69 0.69 -5.41
CA ILE A 65 6.46 1.49 -5.45
C ILE A 65 5.53 0.94 -4.38
N ALA A 66 5.27 1.74 -3.34
CA ALA A 66 4.41 1.37 -2.23
C ALA A 66 3.05 2.06 -2.37
N ASP A 67 2.00 1.32 -2.71
CA ASP A 67 0.64 1.80 -2.62
C ASP A 67 0.16 1.71 -1.16
N GLU A 68 0.07 2.88 -0.52
CA GLU A 68 -0.27 3.02 0.89
C GLU A 68 -1.56 3.83 1.07
N VAL A 69 -2.48 3.80 0.09
CA VAL A 69 -3.77 4.52 0.17
C VAL A 69 -4.64 4.05 1.35
N TYR A 70 -4.36 2.89 1.91
CA TYR A 70 -5.03 2.32 3.08
C TYR A 70 -4.25 2.50 4.40
N ALA A 71 -3.12 3.24 4.43
CA ALA A 71 -2.21 3.37 5.58
C ALA A 71 -2.89 3.57 6.95
N HIS A 72 -3.99 4.33 6.97
CA HIS A 72 -4.73 4.69 8.18
C HIS A 72 -5.96 3.83 8.46
N LEU A 73 -6.15 2.78 7.68
CA LEU A 73 -7.29 1.85 7.77
C LEU A 73 -6.77 0.49 8.25
N THR A 74 -6.06 0.51 9.38
CA THR A 74 -5.58 -0.69 10.07
C THR A 74 -6.32 -0.83 11.39
N PHE A 75 -6.78 -2.05 11.68
CA PHE A 75 -7.61 -2.37 12.84
C PHE A 75 -7.24 -3.71 13.51
N GLY A 76 -6.28 -4.44 12.95
CA GLY A 76 -5.73 -5.65 13.53
C GLY A 76 -4.67 -5.38 14.60
N GLU A 77 -3.87 -6.41 14.91
CA GLU A 77 -2.80 -6.32 15.90
C GLU A 77 -1.55 -5.65 15.31
N ARG A 78 -1.32 -5.82 14.01
CA ARG A 78 -0.20 -5.22 13.29
C ARG A 78 -0.40 -3.72 13.14
N LYS A 79 0.59 -2.97 13.61
CA LYS A 79 0.69 -1.53 13.34
C LYS A 79 1.17 -1.32 11.90
N PHE A 80 0.56 -0.37 11.22
CA PHE A 80 1.02 0.07 9.92
C PHE A 80 2.45 0.65 10.00
N VAL A 81 3.32 0.21 9.09
CA VAL A 81 4.68 0.73 8.90
C VAL A 81 4.78 1.22 7.45
N PRO A 82 5.06 2.52 7.23
CA PRO A 82 5.30 3.03 5.89
C PRO A 82 6.58 2.42 5.30
N MET A 83 6.52 1.98 4.05
CA MET A 83 7.67 1.46 3.29
C MET A 83 8.78 2.51 3.17
N GLY A 84 8.42 3.81 3.17
CA GLY A 84 9.37 4.92 3.12
C GLY A 84 10.38 4.95 4.28
N VAL A 85 10.11 4.26 5.41
CA VAL A 85 11.07 4.06 6.52
C VAL A 85 12.34 3.35 6.03
N PHE A 86 12.24 2.52 4.99
CA PHE A 86 13.34 1.76 4.42
C PHE A 86 14.01 2.46 3.22
N GLY A 87 13.73 3.75 2.98
CA GLY A 87 14.28 4.52 1.87
C GLY A 87 15.82 4.56 1.81
N SER A 88 16.50 4.41 2.95
CA SER A 88 17.96 4.31 3.02
C SER A 88 18.52 2.97 2.51
N VAL A 89 17.70 1.92 2.48
CA VAL A 89 18.06 0.58 2.00
C VAL A 89 17.80 0.48 0.49
N ALA A 90 16.61 0.88 0.04
CA ALA A 90 16.23 0.93 -1.37
C ALA A 90 15.36 2.17 -1.63
N PRO A 91 15.41 2.79 -2.83
CA PRO A 91 14.56 3.93 -3.14
C PRO A 91 13.08 3.54 -3.09
N VAL A 92 12.26 4.37 -2.44
CA VAL A 92 10.81 4.12 -2.30
C VAL A 92 10.00 5.27 -2.88
N LEU A 93 9.03 4.92 -3.72
CA LEU A 93 8.00 5.82 -4.23
C LEU A 93 6.67 5.42 -3.59
N THR A 94 6.16 6.25 -2.69
CA THR A 94 4.89 5.99 -1.98
C THR A 94 3.74 6.69 -2.68
N LEU A 95 2.65 5.95 -2.90
CA LEU A 95 1.37 6.45 -3.40
C LEU A 95 0.40 6.62 -2.24
N GLY A 96 -0.24 7.78 -2.14
CA GLY A 96 -1.27 8.06 -1.14
C GLY A 96 -2.45 8.80 -1.71
N SER A 97 -3.56 8.83 -0.96
CA SER A 97 -4.79 9.50 -1.39
C SER A 97 -5.72 9.81 -0.23
N ILE A 98 -6.54 10.85 -0.39
CA ILE A 98 -7.66 11.12 0.53
C ILE A 98 -8.85 10.17 0.32
N SER A 99 -8.86 9.40 -0.78
CA SER A 99 -10.00 8.60 -1.23
C SER A 99 -10.55 7.65 -0.17
N LYS A 100 -9.68 7.03 0.63
CA LYS A 100 -10.06 5.97 1.56
C LYS A 100 -10.13 6.47 3.00
N ARG A 101 -9.10 7.20 3.45
CA ARG A 101 -9.05 7.76 4.81
C ARG A 101 -10.17 8.78 5.08
N TRP A 102 -10.55 9.60 4.09
CA TRP A 102 -11.63 10.59 4.21
C TRP A 102 -12.91 10.19 3.51
N VAL A 103 -13.00 8.96 2.96
CA VAL A 103 -14.22 8.43 2.32
C VAL A 103 -14.72 9.33 1.17
N VAL A 104 -13.80 9.92 0.40
CA VAL A 104 -14.11 10.81 -0.74
C VAL A 104 -13.44 10.34 -2.04
N PRO A 105 -13.67 9.09 -2.50
CA PRO A 105 -12.99 8.55 -3.69
C PRO A 105 -13.28 9.35 -4.97
N GLY A 106 -14.45 10.01 -5.03
CA GLY A 106 -14.87 10.86 -6.15
C GLY A 106 -14.15 12.20 -6.25
N TRP A 107 -13.38 12.62 -5.23
CA TRP A 107 -12.66 13.90 -5.24
C TRP A 107 -11.35 13.84 -6.03
N ARG A 108 -10.93 12.62 -6.42
CA ARG A 108 -9.82 12.36 -7.36
C ARG A 108 -8.49 13.03 -6.97
N LEU A 109 -8.18 13.07 -5.68
CA LEU A 109 -6.90 13.59 -5.19
C LEU A 109 -6.04 12.48 -4.60
N GLY A 110 -4.81 12.37 -5.11
CA GLY A 110 -3.74 11.55 -4.57
C GLY A 110 -2.41 12.28 -4.66
N TRP A 111 -1.35 11.66 -4.13
CA TRP A 111 -0.01 12.21 -4.15
C TRP A 111 1.04 11.11 -4.30
N ILE A 112 2.22 11.53 -4.73
CA ILE A 112 3.43 10.72 -4.80
C ILE A 112 4.44 11.31 -3.81
N VAL A 113 5.03 10.47 -2.96
CA VAL A 113 6.15 10.84 -2.10
C VAL A 113 7.37 10.02 -2.51
N THR A 114 8.55 10.65 -2.53
CA THR A 114 9.81 9.96 -2.79
C THR A 114 10.64 9.91 -1.51
N ASN A 115 11.07 8.71 -1.14
CA ASN A 115 11.96 8.45 -0.01
C ASN A 115 13.23 7.80 -0.56
N ASP A 116 14.22 8.64 -0.84
CA ASP A 116 15.49 8.23 -1.44
C ASP A 116 16.63 9.15 -0.98
N PRO A 117 17.08 9.00 0.28
CA PRO A 117 18.19 9.78 0.83
C PRO A 117 19.50 9.59 0.05
N ASN A 118 19.62 8.50 -0.72
CA ASN A 118 20.80 8.21 -1.54
C ASN A 118 20.75 8.91 -2.90
N GLY A 119 19.66 9.60 -3.26
CA GLY A 119 19.53 10.41 -4.48
C GLY A 119 19.54 9.61 -5.80
N VAL A 120 19.19 8.32 -5.75
CA VAL A 120 19.03 7.46 -6.93
C VAL A 120 18.01 8.04 -7.93
N PHE A 121 16.79 8.39 -7.51
CA PHE A 121 15.73 8.93 -8.37
C PHE A 121 16.11 10.23 -9.05
N GLN A 122 16.89 11.09 -8.39
CA GLN A 122 17.40 12.31 -8.99
C GLN A 122 18.46 11.99 -10.06
N ARG A 123 19.41 11.09 -9.77
CA ARG A 123 20.44 10.68 -10.74
C ARG A 123 19.85 9.97 -11.96
N THR A 124 18.80 9.18 -11.78
CA THR A 124 18.11 8.44 -12.85
C THR A 124 17.00 9.25 -13.52
N LYS A 125 16.77 10.51 -13.12
CA LYS A 125 15.73 11.40 -13.67
C LYS A 125 14.31 10.85 -13.56
N VAL A 126 14.04 9.97 -12.60
CA VAL A 126 12.70 9.44 -12.34
C VAL A 126 11.76 10.57 -11.90
N VAL A 127 12.22 11.45 -11.01
CA VAL A 127 11.42 12.61 -10.56
C VAL A 127 11.09 13.56 -11.71
N ASP A 128 12.07 13.85 -12.57
CA ASP A 128 11.86 14.72 -13.73
C ASP A 128 10.87 14.09 -14.72
N SER A 129 10.97 12.79 -14.93
CA SER A 129 10.03 12.04 -15.77
C SER A 129 8.60 12.12 -15.22
N ILE A 130 8.41 11.91 -13.91
CA ILE A 130 7.10 12.04 -13.24
C ILE A 130 6.54 13.45 -13.44
N LYS A 131 7.34 14.50 -13.20
CA LYS A 131 6.91 15.90 -13.40
C LYS A 131 6.50 16.17 -14.84
N SER A 132 7.29 15.73 -15.81
CA SER A 132 6.96 15.89 -17.23
C SER A 132 5.64 15.19 -17.62
N TYR A 133 5.30 14.07 -16.99
CA TYR A 133 4.01 13.41 -17.20
C TYR A 133 2.85 14.14 -16.52
N LEU A 134 3.09 14.81 -15.38
CA LEU A 134 2.07 15.63 -14.74
C LEU A 134 1.72 16.86 -15.60
N ASP A 135 2.70 17.46 -16.27
CA ASP A 135 2.48 18.64 -17.15
C ASP A 135 1.53 18.37 -18.34
N ILE A 136 1.36 17.09 -18.72
CA ILE A 136 0.46 16.67 -19.81
C ILE A 136 -0.83 16.00 -19.31
N SER A 137 -0.98 15.85 -17.99
CA SER A 137 -2.17 15.29 -17.34
C SER A 137 -3.10 16.41 -16.90
N SER A 138 -4.39 16.10 -16.71
CA SER A 138 -5.28 16.99 -15.97
C SER A 138 -4.93 16.94 -14.49
N ASP A 139 -4.62 18.09 -13.91
CA ASP A 139 -4.39 18.21 -12.47
C ASP A 139 -5.64 17.90 -11.66
N PRO A 140 -5.50 17.45 -10.40
CA PRO A 140 -6.61 17.37 -9.47
C PRO A 140 -7.30 18.73 -9.33
N ALA A 141 -8.62 18.72 -9.08
CA ALA A 141 -9.39 19.96 -9.01
C ALA A 141 -8.81 20.95 -7.98
N THR A 142 -8.55 22.18 -8.39
CA THR A 142 -7.84 23.20 -7.59
C THR A 142 -8.55 23.53 -6.27
N PHE A 143 -9.89 23.52 -6.25
CA PHE A 143 -10.65 23.71 -5.01
C PHE A 143 -10.45 22.54 -4.03
N VAL A 144 -10.27 21.32 -4.53
CA VAL A 144 -9.93 20.16 -3.68
C VAL A 144 -8.53 20.34 -3.12
N GLN A 145 -7.55 20.73 -3.96
CA GLN A 145 -6.18 21.03 -3.50
C GLN A 145 -6.17 22.10 -2.40
N GLY A 146 -6.92 23.20 -2.59
CA GLY A 146 -7.04 24.27 -1.61
C GLY A 146 -7.73 23.87 -0.30
N ALA A 147 -8.58 22.83 -0.32
CA ALA A 147 -9.25 22.33 0.87
C ALA A 147 -8.36 21.42 1.74
N ILE A 148 -7.24 20.89 1.21
CA ILE A 148 -6.44 19.87 1.91
C ILE A 148 -5.85 20.32 3.24
N PRO A 149 -5.24 21.51 3.38
CA PRO A 149 -4.72 21.95 4.67
C PRO A 149 -5.82 21.95 5.75
N GLN A 150 -7.00 22.49 5.41
CA GLN A 150 -8.14 22.52 6.32
C GLN A 150 -8.71 21.13 6.61
N LEU A 151 -8.72 20.24 5.62
CA LEU A 151 -9.16 18.85 5.78
C LEU A 151 -8.24 18.11 6.76
N ILE A 152 -6.93 18.26 6.61
CA ILE A 152 -5.94 17.61 7.48
C ILE A 152 -6.01 18.18 8.90
N GLU A 153 -6.14 19.50 9.05
CA GLU A 153 -6.14 20.18 10.36
C GLU A 153 -7.46 19.98 11.13
N ASN A 154 -8.61 20.06 10.46
CA ASN A 154 -9.92 20.13 11.12
C ASN A 154 -10.64 18.78 11.22
N THR A 155 -10.18 17.73 10.53
CA THR A 155 -10.81 16.41 10.66
C THR A 155 -10.44 15.82 12.01
N LYS A 156 -11.43 15.65 12.88
CA LYS A 156 -11.24 15.11 14.23
C LYS A 156 -10.87 13.63 14.20
N ASP A 157 -10.01 13.22 15.13
CA ASP A 157 -9.64 11.81 15.32
C ASP A 157 -10.84 10.89 15.56
N GLU A 158 -11.92 11.41 16.14
CA GLU A 158 -13.19 10.69 16.31
C GLU A 158 -13.76 10.17 14.99
N PHE A 159 -13.64 10.93 13.89
CA PHE A 159 -14.09 10.50 12.57
C PHE A 159 -13.30 9.29 12.07
N PHE A 160 -11.97 9.33 12.21
CA PHE A 160 -11.11 8.23 11.81
C PHE A 160 -11.32 7.00 12.71
N GLY A 161 -11.40 7.21 14.03
CA GLY A 161 -11.65 6.15 15.00
C GLY A 161 -12.97 5.42 14.75
N LYS A 162 -14.06 6.16 14.49
CA LYS A 162 -15.35 5.56 14.11
C LYS A 162 -15.26 4.73 12.83
N THR A 163 -14.56 5.24 11.81
CA THR A 163 -14.41 4.53 10.54
C THR A 163 -13.64 3.23 10.73
N VAL A 164 -12.51 3.27 11.43
CA VAL A 164 -11.67 2.09 11.72
C VAL A 164 -12.45 1.08 12.58
N GLU A 165 -13.21 1.54 13.57
CA GLU A 165 -14.02 0.67 14.42
C GLU A 165 -15.14 -0.05 13.65
N VAL A 166 -15.82 0.64 12.72
CA VAL A 166 -16.82 0.00 11.85
C VAL A 166 -16.18 -1.07 10.97
N LEU A 167 -14.99 -0.78 10.40
CA LEU A 167 -14.26 -1.75 9.60
C LEU A 167 -13.85 -2.97 10.43
N ARG A 168 -13.35 -2.75 11.65
CA ARG A 168 -13.00 -3.82 12.60
C ARG A 168 -14.18 -4.72 12.92
N GLN A 169 -15.31 -4.13 13.34
CA GLN A 169 -16.52 -4.88 13.68
C GLN A 169 -17.05 -5.68 12.48
N THR A 170 -17.04 -5.06 11.29
CA THR A 170 -17.48 -5.74 10.06
C THR A 170 -16.54 -6.89 9.70
N ALA A 171 -15.22 -6.69 9.80
CA ALA A 171 -14.23 -7.72 9.59
C ALA A 171 -14.38 -8.89 10.57
N ASP A 172 -14.59 -8.62 11.86
CA ASP A 172 -14.84 -9.63 12.89
C ASP A 172 -16.08 -10.47 12.58
N ILE A 173 -17.20 -9.81 12.23
CA ILE A 173 -18.44 -10.49 11.86
C ILE A 173 -18.25 -11.36 10.62
N CYS A 174 -17.60 -10.83 9.57
CA CYS A 174 -17.32 -11.59 8.35
C CYS A 174 -16.46 -12.81 8.63
N TRP A 175 -15.35 -12.62 9.37
CA TRP A 175 -14.44 -13.70 9.74
C TRP A 175 -15.13 -14.83 10.51
N GLU A 176 -15.91 -14.49 11.55
CA GLU A 176 -16.62 -15.50 12.34
C GLU A 176 -17.71 -16.22 11.54
N LYS A 177 -18.44 -15.51 10.65
CA LYS A 177 -19.45 -16.15 9.79
C LYS A 177 -18.84 -17.07 8.73
N LEU A 178 -17.69 -16.70 8.16
CA LEU A 178 -17.01 -17.49 7.13
C LEU A 178 -16.48 -18.81 7.68
N LYS A 179 -16.00 -18.85 8.93
CA LYS A 179 -15.56 -20.10 9.59
C LYS A 179 -16.64 -21.18 9.66
N CYS A 180 -17.91 -20.78 9.69
CA CYS A 180 -19.04 -21.71 9.78
C CYS A 180 -19.41 -22.35 8.42
N ILE A 181 -18.78 -21.95 7.31
CA ILE A 181 -19.08 -22.45 5.97
C ILE A 181 -18.03 -23.49 5.56
N SER A 182 -18.42 -24.76 5.48
CA SER A 182 -17.48 -25.87 5.29
C SER A 182 -16.71 -25.88 3.96
N CYS A 183 -17.19 -25.17 2.94
CA CYS A 183 -16.57 -25.10 1.61
C CYS A 183 -15.79 -23.80 1.36
N ILE A 184 -15.66 -22.91 2.35
CA ILE A 184 -14.96 -21.64 2.20
C ILE A 184 -13.94 -21.51 3.32
N THR A 185 -12.69 -21.24 2.96
CA THR A 185 -11.60 -20.98 3.89
C THR A 185 -11.17 -19.53 3.78
N CYS A 186 -11.01 -18.87 4.92
CA CYS A 186 -10.35 -17.58 4.99
C CYS A 186 -8.96 -17.81 5.62
N PRO A 187 -7.88 -17.81 4.83
CA PRO A 187 -6.57 -18.26 5.30
C PRO A 187 -5.94 -17.28 6.32
N SER A 188 -6.38 -16.02 6.32
CA SER A 188 -5.90 -15.02 7.27
C SER A 188 -6.99 -14.00 7.55
N LYS A 189 -7.12 -13.63 8.84
CA LYS A 189 -8.02 -12.57 9.25
C LYS A 189 -7.50 -11.22 8.72
N PRO A 190 -8.34 -10.38 8.10
CA PRO A 190 -7.90 -9.07 7.65
C PRO A 190 -7.51 -8.22 8.85
N GLU A 191 -6.41 -7.47 8.71
CA GLU A 191 -5.87 -6.56 9.72
C GLU A 191 -5.99 -5.10 9.30
N GLY A 192 -6.37 -4.84 8.04
CA GLY A 192 -6.60 -3.51 7.54
C GLY A 192 -7.31 -3.51 6.19
N SER A 193 -7.26 -2.37 5.51
CA SER A 193 -7.97 -2.13 4.26
C SER A 193 -9.50 -2.19 4.45
N MET A 194 -10.24 -2.57 3.40
CA MET A 194 -11.69 -2.69 3.39
C MET A 194 -12.15 -4.05 2.82
N PHE A 195 -11.25 -5.03 2.74
CA PHE A 195 -11.47 -6.29 2.03
C PHE A 195 -11.01 -7.50 2.84
N VAL A 196 -11.56 -8.67 2.49
CA VAL A 196 -11.14 -9.98 2.98
C VAL A 196 -11.11 -10.92 1.79
N MET A 197 -10.08 -11.78 1.72
CA MET A 197 -10.00 -12.80 0.69
C MET A 197 -10.37 -14.18 1.25
N VAL A 198 -11.09 -14.94 0.44
CA VAL A 198 -11.56 -16.30 0.75
C VAL A 198 -11.25 -17.22 -0.41
N CYS A 199 -11.00 -18.48 -0.11
CA CYS A 199 -10.77 -19.56 -1.06
C CYS A 199 -11.84 -20.64 -0.87
N GLY A 200 -12.26 -21.32 -1.93
CA GLY A 200 -13.23 -22.41 -1.89
C GLY A 200 -13.01 -23.41 -3.01
#